data_AF-A0A1M4PLG9-F1
#
_entry.id   AF-A0A1M4PLG9-F1
#
_cell.length_a   1.000
_cell.length_b   1.000
_cell.length_c   1.000
_cell.angle_alpha   90.00
_cell.angle_beta   90.00
_cell.angle_gamma   90.00
#
_symmetry.space_group_name_H-M   'P 1'
#
loop_
_entity.id
_entity.type
_entity.pdbx_description
1 polymer ?
#
loop_
_entity_poly.entity_id
_entity_poly.type
_entity_poly.pdbx_seq_one_letter_code
_entity_poly.pdbx_strand_id
1 'polypeptide(L)'
;MELCGYTAAYLSQKGFNFLVFIPAAIIVGVLFASINGILITKFKVPAMVATLAMVNVHLGIFILLPHGGWVENLQSNFTKIGRTSFFTAIPLVFVLSLILTAILLWFMKYSRFSKKIYAVGGNAEAAILSGIQPEKVIMQTYILEGILIGIASVLFYTPKSIVQANSTHGMEMLFITATVVGGTNIAGGEDLV
;
A
#
# COMPACT_ATOMS: atom_id res chain seq x y z
N MET A 1 -2.68 -2.35 -4.95
CA MET A 1 -2.78 -3.49 -3.99
C MET A 1 -2.97 -4.83 -4.70
N GLU A 2 -3.90 -4.93 -5.66
CA GLU A 2 -4.21 -6.20 -6.33
C GLU A 2 -3.04 -6.83 -7.08
N LEU A 3 -2.29 -6.05 -7.87
CA LEU A 3 -1.12 -6.59 -8.61
C LEU A 3 -0.05 -7.14 -7.67
N CYS A 4 0.18 -6.50 -6.52
CA CYS A 4 1.08 -7.01 -5.48
C CYS A 4 0.61 -8.38 -4.97
N GLY A 5 -0.69 -8.51 -4.66
CA GLY A 5 -1.29 -9.78 -4.24
C GLY A 5 -1.21 -10.87 -5.32
N TYR A 6 -1.50 -10.51 -6.57
CA TYR A 6 -1.39 -11.40 -7.72
C TYR A 6 0.04 -11.90 -7.92
N THR A 7 1.04 -11.02 -7.89
CA THR A 7 2.44 -11.43 -8.05
C THR A 7 2.89 -12.38 -6.94
N ALA A 8 2.48 -12.13 -5.69
CA ALA A 8 2.78 -13.01 -4.58
C ALA A 8 2.13 -14.39 -4.74
N ALA A 9 0.85 -14.40 -5.13
CA ALA A 9 0.05 -15.59 -5.39
C ALA A 9 0.62 -16.42 -6.54
N TYR A 10 0.97 -15.79 -7.65
CA TYR A 10 1.54 -16.45 -8.83
C TYR A 10 2.89 -17.10 -8.53
N LEU A 11 3.76 -16.42 -7.77
CA LEU A 11 5.04 -17.00 -7.33
C LEU A 11 4.85 -18.16 -6.35
N SER A 12 3.86 -18.06 -5.45
CA SER A 12 3.51 -19.18 -4.58
C SER A 12 2.99 -20.38 -5.35
N GLN A 13 2.18 -20.17 -6.41
CA GLN A 13 1.66 -21.26 -7.23
C GLN A 13 2.81 -22.03 -7.90
N LYS A 14 3.87 -21.32 -8.31
CA LYS A 14 5.12 -21.92 -8.85
C LYS A 14 6.00 -22.61 -7.80
N GLY A 15 5.63 -22.58 -6.53
CA GLY A 15 6.35 -23.25 -5.45
C GLY A 15 7.51 -22.46 -4.84
N PHE A 16 7.59 -21.15 -5.09
CA PHE A 16 8.57 -20.30 -4.42
C PHE A 16 8.21 -20.07 -2.94
N ASN A 17 9.24 -20.01 -2.10
CA ASN A 17 9.10 -19.77 -0.65
C ASN A 17 8.74 -18.30 -0.33
N PHE A 18 8.33 -18.06 0.92
CA PHE A 18 7.96 -16.74 1.43
C PHE A 18 9.06 -15.67 1.30
N LEU A 19 10.33 -16.10 1.28
CA LEU A 19 11.48 -15.21 1.07
C LEU A 19 11.48 -14.57 -0.33
N VAL A 20 10.77 -15.15 -1.31
CA VAL A 20 10.77 -14.66 -2.69
C VAL A 20 9.49 -13.87 -2.98
N PHE A 21 8.33 -14.41 -2.59
CA PHE A 21 7.06 -13.77 -2.95
C PHE A 21 6.77 -12.49 -2.14
N ILE A 22 7.25 -12.38 -0.89
CA ILE A 22 7.06 -11.15 -0.08
C ILE A 22 7.87 -9.98 -0.67
N PRO A 23 9.19 -10.11 -0.91
CA PRO A 23 9.94 -9.01 -1.53
C PRO A 23 9.44 -8.68 -2.94
N ALA A 24 9.01 -9.67 -3.73
CA ALA A 24 8.43 -9.41 -5.04
C ALA A 24 7.17 -8.52 -4.96
N ALA A 25 6.25 -8.83 -4.03
CA ALA A 25 5.06 -8.01 -3.81
C ALA A 25 5.40 -6.58 -3.38
N ILE A 26 6.42 -6.43 -2.53
CA ILE A 26 6.93 -5.13 -2.08
C ILE A 26 7.53 -4.35 -3.25
N ILE A 27 8.36 -4.97 -4.07
CA ILE A 27 8.97 -4.32 -5.24
C ILE A 27 7.88 -3.81 -6.19
N VAL A 28 6.86 -4.63 -6.47
CA VAL A 28 5.73 -4.23 -7.30
C VAL A 28 4.97 -3.05 -6.67
N GLY A 29 4.73 -3.09 -5.36
CA GLY A 29 4.08 -2.00 -4.64
C GLY A 29 4.88 -0.69 -4.70
N VAL A 30 6.19 -0.77 -4.47
CA VAL A 30 7.10 0.39 -4.55
C VAL A 30 7.15 0.96 -5.95
N LEU A 31 7.19 0.13 -7.00
CA LEU A 31 7.20 0.58 -8.38
C LEU A 31 5.95 1.41 -8.71
N PHE A 32 4.76 0.89 -8.42
CA PHE A 32 3.52 1.61 -8.72
C PHE A 32 3.31 2.84 -7.83
N ALA A 33 3.66 2.77 -6.54
CA ALA A 33 3.59 3.94 -5.67
C ALA A 33 4.60 5.02 -6.08
N SER A 34 5.79 4.63 -6.53
CA SER A 34 6.79 5.56 -7.08
C SER A 34 6.29 6.26 -8.34
N ILE A 35 5.55 5.58 -9.21
CA ILE A 35 4.92 6.20 -10.38
C ILE A 35 3.94 7.30 -9.93
N ASN A 36 3.11 7.04 -8.93
CA ASN A 36 2.25 8.07 -8.32
C ASN A 36 3.05 9.24 -7.76
N GLY A 37 4.11 8.96 -7.00
CA GLY A 37 5.00 9.99 -6.47
C GLY A 37 5.61 10.87 -7.57
N ILE A 38 6.02 10.27 -8.69
CA ILE A 38 6.55 11.01 -9.85
C ILE A 38 5.47 11.86 -10.53
N LEU A 39 4.28 11.31 -10.75
CA LEU A 39 3.13 12.04 -11.32
C LEU A 39 2.79 13.28 -10.50
N ILE A 40 2.84 13.16 -9.18
CA ILE A 40 2.46 14.24 -8.28
C ILE A 40 3.58 15.27 -8.15
N THR A 41 4.83 14.84 -8.01
CA THR A 41 5.97 15.75 -7.82
C THR A 41 6.39 16.44 -9.11
N LYS A 42 6.55 15.71 -10.21
CA LYS A 42 7.04 16.27 -11.48
C LYS A 42 5.94 16.84 -12.37
N PHE A 43 4.82 16.13 -12.47
CA PHE A 43 3.73 16.52 -13.37
C PHE A 43 2.64 17.34 -12.65
N LYS A 44 2.79 17.58 -11.33
CA LYS A 44 1.86 18.37 -10.51
C LYS A 44 0.41 17.90 -10.64
N VAL A 45 0.20 16.60 -10.87
CA VAL A 45 -1.12 16.00 -10.94
C VAL A 45 -1.68 15.91 -9.51
N PRO A 46 -2.95 16.30 -9.27
CA PRO A 46 -3.58 16.11 -7.97
C PRO A 46 -3.51 14.64 -7.52
N ALA A 47 -3.11 14.39 -6.27
CA ALA A 47 -2.82 13.05 -5.77
C ALA A 47 -4.00 12.08 -5.91
N MET A 48 -5.21 12.55 -5.60
CA MET A 48 -6.44 11.74 -5.72
C MET A 48 -6.71 11.30 -7.16
N VAL A 49 -6.45 12.17 -8.14
CA VAL A 49 -6.64 11.85 -9.56
C VAL A 49 -5.61 10.83 -10.02
N ALA A 50 -4.34 10.99 -9.61
CA ALA A 50 -3.29 10.04 -9.94
C ALA A 50 -3.58 8.64 -9.39
N THR A 51 -3.99 8.54 -8.12
CA THR A 51 -4.28 7.24 -7.49
C THR A 51 -5.54 6.58 -8.05
N LEU A 52 -6.61 7.33 -8.33
CA LEU A 52 -7.81 6.80 -9.00
C LEU A 52 -7.54 6.36 -10.44
N ALA A 53 -6.73 7.12 -11.19
CA ALA A 53 -6.30 6.71 -12.52
C ALA A 53 -5.50 5.40 -12.47
N MET A 54 -4.64 5.23 -11.45
CA MET A 54 -3.88 3.99 -11.29
C MET A 54 -4.76 2.76 -11.05
N VAL A 55 -5.92 2.89 -10.42
CA VAL A 55 -6.87 1.76 -10.31
C VAL A 55 -7.24 1.24 -11.69
N ASN A 56 -7.58 2.14 -12.62
CA ASN A 56 -7.91 1.78 -14.00
C ASN A 56 -6.72 1.15 -14.74
N VAL A 57 -5.51 1.65 -14.50
CA VAL A 57 -4.28 1.04 -15.04
C VAL A 57 -4.10 -0.39 -14.53
N HIS A 58 -4.33 -0.64 -13.23
CA HIS A 58 -4.25 -1.98 -12.66
C HIS A 58 -5.27 -2.92 -13.31
N LEU A 59 -6.52 -2.47 -13.50
CA LEU A 59 -7.56 -3.25 -14.18
C LEU A 59 -7.16 -3.60 -15.62
N GLY A 60 -6.58 -2.64 -16.37
CA GLY A 60 -6.08 -2.89 -17.72
C GLY A 60 -4.95 -3.92 -17.76
N ILE A 61 -4.04 -3.89 -16.79
CA ILE A 61 -2.95 -4.88 -16.67
C ILE A 61 -3.50 -6.28 -16.42
N PHE A 62 -4.55 -6.42 -15.60
CA PHE A 62 -5.13 -7.73 -15.31
C PHE A 62 -5.69 -8.46 -16.52
N ILE A 63 -6.21 -7.73 -17.52
CA ILE A 63 -6.71 -8.32 -18.77
C ILE A 63 -5.58 -9.02 -19.55
N LEU A 64 -4.34 -8.53 -19.41
CA LEU A 64 -3.17 -9.10 -20.08
C LEU A 64 -2.56 -10.28 -19.33
N LEU A 65 -2.95 -10.50 -18.07
CA LEU A 65 -2.39 -11.55 -17.23
C LEU A 65 -3.08 -12.91 -17.48
N PRO A 66 -2.38 -14.04 -17.27
CA PRO A 66 -2.96 -15.37 -17.35
C PRO A 66 -4.26 -15.49 -16.57
N HIS A 67 -5.26 -16.13 -17.17
CA HIS A 67 -6.60 -16.33 -16.60
C HIS A 67 -7.29 -15.01 -16.16
N GLY A 68 -6.95 -13.88 -16.78
CA GLY A 68 -7.50 -12.57 -16.43
C GLY A 68 -7.15 -12.15 -15.00
N GLY A 69 -5.99 -12.56 -14.49
CA GLY A 69 -5.56 -12.25 -13.14
C GLY A 69 -6.05 -13.21 -12.06
N TRP A 70 -6.71 -14.31 -12.44
CA TRP A 70 -7.13 -15.34 -11.49
C TRP A 70 -5.98 -16.30 -11.18
N VAL A 71 -5.73 -16.51 -9.88
CA VAL A 71 -4.75 -17.48 -9.38
C VAL A 71 -5.42 -18.37 -8.34
N GLU A 72 -5.46 -19.66 -8.63
CA GLU A 72 -6.02 -20.71 -7.78
C GLU A 72 -4.92 -21.71 -7.35
N ASN A 73 -5.25 -22.61 -6.43
CA ASN A 73 -4.34 -23.65 -5.93
C ASN A 73 -3.06 -23.10 -5.29
N LEU A 74 -3.22 -22.08 -4.45
CA LEU A 74 -2.12 -21.53 -3.66
C LEU A 74 -1.53 -22.60 -2.75
N GLN A 75 -0.20 -22.75 -2.80
CA GLN A 75 0.49 -23.76 -2.01
C GLN A 75 0.30 -23.54 -0.50
N SER A 76 0.43 -24.63 0.28
CA SER A 76 0.20 -24.57 1.73
C SER A 76 1.06 -23.53 2.43
N ASN A 77 2.26 -23.22 1.91
CA ASN A 77 3.15 -22.22 2.51
C ASN A 77 2.58 -20.79 2.46
N PHE A 78 1.78 -20.47 1.45
CA PHE A 78 1.09 -19.18 1.34
C PHE A 78 -0.16 -19.15 2.19
N THR A 79 -0.94 -20.24 2.23
CA THR A 79 -2.19 -20.26 3.03
C THR A 79 -1.96 -20.52 4.53
N LYS A 80 -0.83 -21.12 4.93
CA LYS A 80 -0.49 -21.39 6.35
C LYS A 80 -0.42 -20.11 7.17
N ILE A 81 0.26 -19.07 6.70
CA ILE A 81 0.39 -17.80 7.42
C ILE A 81 -0.99 -17.17 7.70
N GLY A 82 -1.96 -17.41 6.80
CA GLY A 82 -3.31 -16.85 6.85
C GLY A 82 -4.30 -17.68 7.63
N ARG A 83 -4.10 -19.00 7.66
CA ARG A 83 -4.95 -19.99 8.34
C ARG A 83 -4.46 -20.33 9.75
N THR A 84 -3.25 -19.93 10.13
CA THR A 84 -2.80 -20.03 11.51
C THR A 84 -3.59 -19.05 12.38
N SER A 85 -4.24 -19.57 13.41
CA SER A 85 -4.94 -18.77 14.42
C SER A 85 -4.30 -18.95 15.78
N PHE A 86 -4.15 -17.86 16.51
CA PHE A 86 -3.82 -17.90 17.94
C PHE A 86 -5.08 -18.23 18.74
N PHE A 87 -4.95 -19.16 19.70
CA PHE A 87 -6.05 -19.59 20.58
C PHE A 87 -7.34 -19.99 19.85
N THR A 88 -7.24 -20.46 18.60
CA THR A 88 -8.37 -20.93 17.76
C THR A 88 -9.37 -19.83 17.34
N ALA A 89 -9.27 -18.61 17.85
CA ALA A 89 -10.22 -17.52 17.59
C ALA A 89 -9.63 -16.31 16.85
N ILE A 90 -8.33 -16.04 17.00
CA ILE A 90 -7.72 -14.81 16.46
C ILE A 90 -6.82 -15.16 15.27
N PRO A 91 -7.18 -14.73 14.04
CA PRO A 91 -6.32 -14.94 12.87
C PRO A 91 -4.96 -14.28 13.06
N LEU A 92 -3.87 -14.98 12.76
CA LEU A 92 -2.51 -14.44 12.84
C LEU A 92 -2.35 -13.15 12.02
N VAL A 93 -3.04 -13.07 10.89
CA VAL A 93 -3.07 -11.87 10.01
C VAL A 93 -3.56 -10.64 10.76
N PHE A 94 -4.57 -10.78 11.62
CA PHE A 94 -5.06 -9.66 12.42
C PHE A 94 -3.99 -9.18 13.41
N VAL A 95 -3.33 -10.12 14.10
CA VAL A 95 -2.23 -9.79 15.03
C VAL A 95 -1.07 -9.12 14.31
N LEU A 96 -0.66 -9.63 13.14
CA LEU A 96 0.40 -9.04 12.32
C LEU A 96 0.04 -7.62 11.86
N SER A 97 -1.21 -7.39 11.45
CA SER A 97 -1.68 -6.05 11.06
C SER A 97 -1.69 -5.07 12.22
N LEU A 98 -2.01 -5.54 13.44
CA LEU A 98 -2.01 -4.73 14.64
C LEU A 98 -0.58 -4.37 15.08
N ILE A 99 0.35 -5.33 15.02
CA ILE A 99 1.78 -5.10 15.26
C ILE A 99 2.32 -4.08 14.25
N LEU A 100 2.02 -4.25 12.96
CA LEU A 100 2.45 -3.32 11.91
C LEU A 100 1.91 -1.90 12.18
N THR A 101 0.63 -1.79 12.53
CA THR A 101 0.00 -0.51 12.91
C THR A 101 0.71 0.11 14.11
N ALA A 102 1.00 -0.66 15.17
CA ALA A 102 1.71 -0.16 16.35
C ALA A 102 3.12 0.35 16.01
N ILE A 103 3.85 -0.38 15.15
CA ILE A 103 5.17 0.05 14.66
C ILE A 103 5.07 1.37 13.88
N LEU A 104 4.05 1.50 13.03
CA LEU A 104 3.83 2.73 12.25
C LEU A 104 3.43 3.92 13.12
N LEU A 105 2.58 3.71 14.13
CA LEU A 105 2.24 4.76 15.11
C LEU A 105 3.46 5.22 15.89
N TRP A 106 4.30 4.26 16.31
CA TRP A 106 5.57 4.58 16.97
C TRP A 106 6.52 5.34 16.04
N PHE A 107 6.66 4.90 14.79
CA PHE A 107 7.44 5.59 13.77
C PHE A 107 6.92 7.01 13.52
N MET A 108 5.61 7.20 13.39
CA MET A 108 5.00 8.52 13.22
C MET A 108 5.27 9.44 14.41
N LYS A 109 5.23 8.93 15.63
CA LYS A 109 5.44 9.72 16.85
C LYS A 109 6.90 10.15 17.06
N TYR A 110 7.86 9.28 16.74
CA TYR A 110 9.28 9.51 17.12
C TYR A 110 10.21 9.79 15.93
N SER A 111 9.81 9.52 14.69
CA SER A 111 10.67 9.72 13.54
C SER A 111 10.84 11.19 13.18
N ARG A 112 12.06 11.57 12.75
CA ARG A 112 12.28 12.89 12.14
C ARG A 112 11.64 13.00 10.76
N PHE A 113 11.44 11.87 10.09
CA PHE A 113 10.83 11.84 8.76
C PHE A 113 9.34 12.21 8.82
N SER A 114 8.59 11.70 9.80
CA SER A 114 7.17 12.04 9.97
C SER A 114 6.97 13.55 10.18
N LYS A 115 7.83 14.19 10.98
CA LYS A 115 7.80 15.66 11.17
C LYS A 115 7.99 16.43 9.85
N LYS A 116 8.83 15.93 8.94
CA LYS A 116 8.99 16.53 7.60
C LYS A 116 7.73 16.36 6.75
N ILE A 117 7.04 15.23 6.86
CA ILE A 117 5.75 15.00 6.18
C ILE A 117 4.73 16.03 6.67
N TYR A 118 4.59 16.22 7.99
CA TYR A 118 3.67 17.21 8.55
C TYR A 118 4.03 18.64 8.14
N ALA A 119 5.31 19.02 8.13
CA ALA A 119 5.75 20.34 7.68
C ALA A 119 5.40 20.60 6.21
N VAL A 120 5.64 19.61 5.34
CA VAL A 120 5.31 19.70 3.91
C VAL A 120 3.80 19.73 3.67
N GLY A 121 3.02 18.97 4.46
CA GLY A 121 1.57 18.90 4.34
C GLY A 121 0.82 20.13 4.85
N GLY A 122 1.38 20.86 5.81
CA GLY A 122 0.82 22.12 6.32
C GLY A 122 1.14 23.32 5.42
N ASN A 123 2.43 23.54 5.12
CA ASN A 123 2.83 24.61 4.21
C ASN A 123 4.12 24.25 3.45
N ALA A 124 3.96 23.88 2.18
CA ALA A 124 5.07 23.50 1.32
C ALA A 124 6.09 24.63 1.09
N GLU A 125 5.64 25.88 1.03
CA GLU A 125 6.50 27.07 0.83
C GLU A 125 7.34 27.35 2.09
N ALA A 126 6.73 27.29 3.27
CA ALA A 126 7.43 27.39 4.55
C ALA A 126 8.42 26.24 4.77
N ALA A 127 8.09 25.04 4.30
CA ALA A 127 8.99 23.90 4.33
C ALA A 127 10.24 24.15 3.46
N ILE A 128 10.09 24.75 2.28
CA ILE A 128 11.21 25.14 1.40
C ILE A 128 12.11 26.16 2.10
N LEU A 129 11.52 27.18 2.75
CA LEU A 129 12.28 28.18 3.51
C LEU A 129 13.05 27.57 4.69
N SER A 130 12.56 26.46 5.24
CA SER A 130 13.22 25.69 6.31
C SER A 130 14.24 24.68 5.79
N GLY A 131 14.59 24.70 4.50
CA GLY A 131 15.56 23.80 3.87
C GLY A 131 15.05 22.38 3.61
N ILE A 132 13.74 22.14 3.71
CA ILE A 132 13.12 20.86 3.36
C ILE A 132 12.78 20.88 1.86
N GLN A 133 13.04 19.79 1.16
CA GLN A 133 12.68 19.63 -0.25
C GLN A 133 11.37 18.83 -0.35
N PRO A 134 10.20 19.47 -0.61
CA PRO A 134 8.91 18.81 -0.60
C PRO A 134 8.84 17.61 -1.54
N GLU A 135 9.40 17.76 -2.75
CA GLU A 135 9.41 16.70 -3.77
C GLU A 135 10.06 15.41 -3.26
N LYS A 136 11.18 15.52 -2.54
CA LYS A 136 11.86 14.36 -1.95
C LYS A 136 11.04 13.72 -0.84
N VAL A 137 10.42 14.53 0.00
CA VAL A 137 9.57 14.04 1.09
C VAL A 137 8.36 13.30 0.52
N ILE A 138 7.68 13.88 -0.46
CA ILE A 138 6.54 13.27 -1.15
C ILE A 138 6.95 11.94 -1.77
N MET A 139 8.07 11.90 -2.51
CA MET A 139 8.56 10.67 -3.13
C MET A 139 8.89 9.58 -2.09
N GLN A 140 9.55 9.95 -0.99
CA GLN A 140 9.86 9.02 0.11
C GLN A 140 8.58 8.48 0.75
N THR A 141 7.55 9.31 0.93
CA THR A 141 6.25 8.89 1.44
C THR A 141 5.59 7.88 0.52
N TYR A 142 5.60 8.10 -0.80
CA TYR A 142 5.08 7.15 -1.79
C TYR A 142 5.86 5.83 -1.81
N ILE A 143 7.18 5.85 -1.66
CA ILE A 143 7.97 4.62 -1.53
C ILE A 143 7.54 3.84 -0.27
N LEU A 144 7.38 4.53 0.86
CA LEU A 144 6.93 3.94 2.11
C LEU A 144 5.52 3.35 1.98
N GLU A 145 4.61 4.07 1.33
CA GLU A 145 3.28 3.59 0.96
C GLU A 145 3.36 2.29 0.15
N GLY A 146 4.21 2.24 -0.89
CA GLY A 146 4.40 1.06 -1.72
C GLY A 146 4.88 -0.17 -0.95
N ILE A 147 5.78 0.02 0.02
CA ILE A 147 6.23 -1.05 0.92
C ILE A 147 5.05 -1.57 1.75
N LEU A 148 4.28 -0.67 2.33
CA LEU A 148 3.13 -1.01 3.16
C LEU A 148 2.03 -1.72 2.35
N ILE A 149 1.74 -1.25 1.14
CA ILE A 149 0.80 -1.89 0.21
C ILE A 149 1.29 -3.30 -0.14
N GLY A 150 2.59 -3.49 -0.38
CA GLY A 150 3.17 -4.80 -0.64
C GLY A 150 2.91 -5.78 0.50
N ILE A 151 3.26 -5.39 1.73
CA ILE A 151 3.04 -6.21 2.94
C ILE A 151 1.55 -6.47 3.18
N ALA A 152 0.72 -5.41 3.14
CA ALA A 152 -0.71 -5.50 3.37
C ALA A 152 -1.41 -6.38 2.33
N SER A 153 -0.99 -6.32 1.06
CA SER A 153 -1.56 -7.16 0.00
C SER A 153 -1.32 -8.65 0.27
N VAL A 154 -0.10 -9.02 0.66
CA VAL A 154 0.21 -10.42 1.00
C VAL A 154 -0.68 -10.84 2.16
N LEU A 155 -0.69 -10.08 3.27
CA LEU A 155 -1.50 -10.37 4.44
C LEU A 155 -3.00 -10.52 4.12
N PHE A 156 -3.54 -9.70 3.21
CA PHE A 156 -4.94 -9.73 2.81
C PHE A 156 -5.32 -10.98 2.00
N TYR A 157 -4.44 -11.42 1.09
CA TYR A 157 -4.70 -12.58 0.24
C TYR A 157 -4.28 -13.92 0.86
N THR A 158 -3.42 -13.90 1.88
CA THR A 158 -2.88 -15.10 2.54
C THR A 158 -3.98 -16.04 3.10
N PRO A 159 -5.07 -15.58 3.75
CA PRO A 159 -6.16 -16.47 4.18
C PRO A 159 -6.98 -17.02 3.02
N LYS A 160 -6.97 -16.34 1.87
CA LYS A 160 -7.76 -16.69 0.70
C LYS A 160 -7.02 -17.76 -0.10
N SER A 161 -7.78 -18.72 -0.64
CA SER A 161 -7.20 -19.80 -1.47
C SER A 161 -7.15 -19.44 -2.95
N ILE A 162 -7.73 -18.29 -3.30
CA ILE A 162 -7.88 -17.78 -4.66
C ILE A 162 -7.61 -16.27 -4.61
N VAL A 163 -6.88 -15.77 -5.61
CA VAL A 163 -6.77 -14.35 -5.92
C VAL A 163 -7.53 -14.11 -7.20
N GLN A 164 -8.47 -13.17 -7.19
CA GLN A 164 -9.25 -12.78 -8.37
C GLN A 164 -8.92 -11.33 -8.70
N ALA A 165 -8.78 -11.02 -9.99
CA ALA A 165 -8.79 -9.63 -10.44
C ALA A 165 -10.12 -8.99 -9.99
N ASN A 166 -10.07 -7.73 -9.56
CA ASN A 166 -11.24 -6.96 -9.09
C ASN A 166 -11.74 -7.28 -7.66
N SER A 167 -10.99 -8.04 -6.86
CA SER A 167 -11.38 -8.39 -5.47
C SER A 167 -11.50 -7.19 -4.51
N THR A 168 -10.88 -6.07 -4.85
CA THR A 168 -10.85 -4.84 -4.04
C THR A 168 -11.41 -3.62 -4.76
N HIS A 169 -12.03 -3.84 -5.91
CA HIS A 169 -12.71 -2.78 -6.65
C HIS A 169 -13.87 -2.21 -5.86
N GLY A 170 -13.93 -0.89 -5.78
CA GLY A 170 -14.89 -0.14 -4.95
C GLY A 170 -14.43 0.05 -3.50
N MET A 171 -13.37 -0.64 -3.04
CA MET A 171 -12.80 -0.40 -1.71
C MET A 171 -11.87 0.82 -1.68
N GLU A 172 -11.47 1.36 -2.83
CA GLU A 172 -10.58 2.51 -2.90
C GLU A 172 -11.21 3.73 -2.27
N MET A 173 -12.50 3.95 -2.54
CA MET A 173 -13.26 5.02 -1.90
C MET A 173 -13.42 4.79 -0.40
N LEU A 174 -13.59 3.54 0.05
CA LEU A 174 -13.64 3.21 1.47
C LEU A 174 -12.31 3.52 2.18
N PHE A 175 -11.18 3.24 1.54
CA PHE A 175 -9.86 3.58 2.10
C PHE A 175 -9.66 5.09 2.20
N ILE A 176 -10.05 5.85 1.17
CA ILE A 176 -10.01 7.32 1.20
C ILE A 176 -10.93 7.83 2.32
N THR A 177 -12.17 7.36 2.40
CA THR A 177 -13.12 7.76 3.46
C THR A 177 -12.60 7.41 4.86
N ALA A 178 -12.00 6.23 5.05
CA ALA A 178 -11.43 5.84 6.34
C ALA A 178 -10.32 6.80 6.80
N THR A 179 -9.45 7.23 5.89
CA THR A 179 -8.41 8.23 6.21
C THR A 179 -8.99 9.61 6.51
N VAL A 180 -10.04 10.02 5.80
CA VAL A 180 -10.69 11.33 5.99
C VAL A 180 -11.45 11.38 7.31
N VAL A 181 -12.24 10.34 7.63
CA VAL A 181 -12.90 10.18 8.93
C VAL A 181 -11.88 10.04 10.06
N GLY A 182 -10.71 9.46 9.78
CA GLY A 182 -9.57 9.42 10.69
C GLY A 182 -8.90 10.78 10.97
N GLY A 183 -9.37 11.88 10.36
CA GLY A 183 -8.92 13.24 10.65
C GLY A 183 -7.91 13.83 9.67
N THR A 184 -7.78 13.27 8.47
CA THR A 184 -6.93 13.86 7.41
C THR A 184 -7.76 14.76 6.47
N ASN A 185 -7.24 15.96 6.16
CA ASN A 185 -7.89 16.87 5.22
C ASN A 185 -7.52 16.52 3.77
N ILE A 186 -8.52 16.31 2.91
CA ILE A 186 -8.36 16.02 1.47
C ILE A 186 -7.69 17.19 0.73
N ALA A 187 -7.94 18.42 1.19
CA ALA A 187 -7.41 19.64 0.59
C ALA A 187 -5.94 19.93 0.99
N GLY A 188 -5.35 19.16 1.92
CA GLY A 188 -4.08 19.50 2.54
C GLY A 188 -4.27 20.32 3.82
N GLY A 189 -3.20 20.45 4.61
CA GLY A 189 -3.24 21.03 5.95
C GLY A 189 -3.45 22.55 5.96
N GLU A 190 -4.66 23.01 5.65
CA GLU A 190 -5.17 24.27 6.19
C GLU A 190 -5.69 23.99 7.61
N ASP A 191 -4.85 24.28 8.60
CA ASP A 191 -5.26 24.74 9.92
C ASP A 191 -4.02 25.36 10.63
N LEU A 192 -3.96 26.70 10.62
CA LEU A 192 -3.57 27.61 11.71
C LEU A 192 -3.50 29.07 11.17
N VAL A 193 -4.68 29.69 11.04
CA VAL A 193 -4.88 31.11 11.39
C VAL A 193 -5.91 31.16 12.50
#